data_AF-A0A0W0VKU7-F1
#
_entry.id   AF-A0A0W0VKU7-F1
#
_cell.length_a   1.000
_cell.length_b   1.000
_cell.length_c   1.000
_cell.angle_alpha   90.00
_cell.angle_beta   90.00
_cell.angle_gamma   90.00
#
_symmetry.space_group_name_H-M   'P 1'
#
loop_
_entity.id
_entity.type
_entity.pdbx_description
1 polymer ?
#
loop_
_entity_poly.entity_id
_entity_poly.type
_entity_poly.pdbx_seq_one_letter_code
_entity_poly.pdbx_strand_id
1 'polypeptide(L)'
;MGKISQSILQPEKSKQHLFGSKNTSRTLALVVNSPYETEDSATSYKSSSSYLQNAGFTVINKKACTYGDSPEDIHNKIKPLGQKETNELTAFFYCHGVVGWFFGQEGSHEAEMEGAIEFARYIRAFEQRTGMNVKNIVLSGCYTAVELFNREEGLYINSSARLLSMLLPAKNIVGFLGHHADAKVTHVYKKNDSKKKDAEEYVEVKPNAYEASVVFRDGNAIEKPQEELYCDHKYTKLFVEDSLKLGPTSQADIFKPALVKEELKENKYENWILETDENIGYFQEQVCAEKSEEIKKEFSKETERANLSSSLN
;
A
#
# COMPACT_ATOMS: atom_id res chain seq x y z
N MET A 1 -8.14 8.02 -21.26
CA MET A 1 -8.17 6.77 -20.47
C MET A 1 -8.45 7.14 -19.03
N GLY A 2 -9.30 6.39 -18.31
CA GLY A 2 -9.57 6.65 -16.89
C GLY A 2 -8.35 6.33 -16.00
N LYS A 3 -8.37 6.80 -14.75
CA LYS A 3 -7.30 6.54 -13.77
C LYS A 3 -7.18 5.03 -13.46
N ILE A 4 -5.95 4.54 -13.33
CA ILE A 4 -5.61 3.17 -12.90
C ILE A 4 -6.27 2.91 -11.54
N SER A 5 -6.08 3.80 -10.56
CA SER A 5 -6.70 3.70 -9.24
C SER A 5 -8.22 3.59 -9.29
N GLN A 6 -8.89 4.30 -10.20
CA GLN A 6 -10.34 4.20 -10.37
C GLN A 6 -10.77 2.81 -10.84
N SER A 7 -10.02 2.20 -11.77
CA SER A 7 -10.30 0.83 -12.23
C SER A 7 -10.05 -0.23 -11.14
N ILE A 8 -9.06 0.01 -10.27
CA ILE A 8 -8.73 -0.87 -9.14
C ILE A 8 -9.77 -0.73 -8.03
N LEU A 9 -10.15 0.49 -7.65
CA LEU A 9 -11.02 0.75 -6.50
C LEU A 9 -12.52 0.65 -6.83
N GLN A 10 -12.90 0.83 -8.10
CA GLN A 10 -14.29 0.84 -8.55
C GLN A 10 -14.45 0.06 -9.88
N PRO A 11 -14.26 -1.27 -9.86
CA PRO A 11 -14.27 -2.09 -11.08
C PRO A 11 -15.63 -2.14 -11.78
N GLU A 12 -16.75 -2.08 -11.06
CA GLU A 12 -18.09 -2.07 -11.69
C GLU A 12 -18.37 -0.78 -12.45
N LYS A 13 -18.05 0.38 -11.86
CA LYS A 13 -18.28 1.69 -12.49
C LYS A 13 -17.41 1.88 -13.73
N SER A 14 -16.16 1.41 -13.69
CA SER A 14 -15.26 1.47 -14.85
C SER A 14 -15.73 0.58 -16.01
N LYS A 15 -16.33 -0.59 -15.74
CA LYS A 15 -16.87 -1.51 -16.77
C LYS A 15 -18.21 -1.05 -17.34
N GLN A 16 -19.09 -0.44 -16.54
CA GLN A 16 -20.38 0.10 -17.00
C GLN A 16 -20.21 1.20 -18.05
N HIS A 17 -19.18 2.04 -17.92
CA HIS A 17 -18.87 3.07 -18.91
C HIS A 17 -18.35 2.53 -20.25
N LEU A 18 -17.83 1.30 -20.29
CA LEU A 18 -17.16 0.77 -21.47
C LEU A 18 -17.99 -0.24 -22.28
N PHE A 19 -18.88 -1.02 -21.64
CA PHE A 19 -19.45 -2.19 -22.34
C PHE A 19 -20.96 -2.46 -22.16
N GLY A 20 -21.72 -1.61 -21.46
CA GLY A 20 -23.19 -1.65 -21.49
C GLY A 20 -23.87 -3.01 -21.23
N SER A 21 -23.19 -4.00 -20.63
CA SER A 21 -23.70 -5.38 -20.51
C SER A 21 -23.75 -5.86 -19.06
N LYS A 22 -24.84 -6.56 -18.73
CA LYS A 22 -25.25 -7.00 -17.38
C LYS A 22 -24.53 -8.27 -16.87
N ASN A 23 -23.52 -8.76 -17.58
CA ASN A 23 -22.76 -9.98 -17.22
C ASN A 23 -21.26 -9.65 -17.11
N THR A 24 -20.90 -8.82 -16.14
CA THR A 24 -19.49 -8.56 -15.82
C THR A 24 -18.99 -9.62 -14.85
N SER A 25 -17.94 -10.37 -15.21
CA SER A 25 -17.20 -11.16 -14.22
C SER A 25 -16.81 -10.23 -13.06
N ARG A 26 -17.26 -10.56 -11.86
CA ARG A 26 -16.99 -9.77 -10.66
C ARG A 26 -15.51 -9.89 -10.35
N THR A 27 -14.84 -8.75 -10.19
CA THR A 27 -13.44 -8.71 -9.79
C THR A 27 -13.30 -9.37 -8.41
N LEU A 28 -12.32 -10.24 -8.24
CA LEU A 28 -12.10 -10.94 -6.97
C LEU A 28 -11.36 -10.03 -5.99
N ALA A 29 -11.73 -10.13 -4.71
CA ALA A 29 -11.04 -9.43 -3.63
C ALA A 29 -10.61 -10.38 -2.52
N LEU A 30 -9.35 -10.25 -2.08
CA LEU A 30 -8.82 -10.86 -0.86
C LEU A 30 -8.72 -9.77 0.20
N VAL A 31 -9.34 -9.97 1.35
CA VAL A 31 -9.20 -9.11 2.53
C VAL A 31 -8.11 -9.70 3.42
N VAL A 32 -7.12 -8.88 3.75
CA VAL A 32 -6.01 -9.22 4.64
C VAL A 32 -5.97 -8.19 5.75
N ASN A 33 -5.78 -8.67 6.97
CA ASN A 33 -5.68 -7.86 8.18
C ASN A 33 -4.25 -7.92 8.73
N SER A 34 -3.89 -6.92 9.53
CA SER A 34 -2.69 -7.00 10.36
C SER A 34 -2.87 -8.00 11.50
N PRO A 35 -1.85 -8.83 11.81
CA PRO A 35 -1.86 -9.68 12.99
C PRO A 35 -1.65 -8.89 14.28
N TYR A 36 -1.24 -7.61 14.17
CA TYR A 36 -0.93 -6.75 15.31
C TYR A 36 -2.08 -5.83 15.69
N GLU A 37 -3.18 -5.88 14.96
CA GLU A 37 -4.35 -5.06 15.24
C GLU A 37 -5.23 -5.60 16.35
N THR A 38 -5.69 -4.70 17.22
CA THR A 38 -6.72 -5.02 18.21
C THR A 38 -8.10 -4.86 17.57
N GLU A 39 -9.01 -5.82 17.78
CA GLU A 39 -10.32 -5.84 17.11
C GLU A 39 -11.08 -4.51 17.28
N ASP A 40 -11.17 -3.73 16.19
CA ASP A 40 -12.00 -2.55 16.09
C ASP A 40 -12.90 -2.61 14.84
N SER A 41 -13.91 -1.72 14.76
CA SER A 41 -14.88 -1.80 13.66
C SER A 41 -14.28 -1.47 12.29
N ALA A 42 -13.27 -0.59 12.23
CA ALA A 42 -12.68 -0.07 10.99
C ALA A 42 -11.76 -1.10 10.31
N THR A 43 -11.11 -1.95 11.11
CA THR A 43 -10.31 -3.08 10.64
C THR A 43 -11.10 -4.39 10.63
N SER A 44 -12.29 -4.45 11.23
CA SER A 44 -13.07 -5.70 11.31
C SER A 44 -13.38 -6.28 9.92
N TYR A 45 -13.00 -7.54 9.74
CA TYR A 45 -13.20 -8.29 8.49
C TYR A 45 -14.64 -8.22 7.96
N LYS A 46 -15.65 -8.26 8.85
CA LYS A 46 -17.07 -8.21 8.46
C LYS A 46 -17.43 -6.88 7.79
N SER A 47 -16.97 -5.76 8.34
CA SER A 47 -17.23 -4.43 7.80
C SER A 47 -16.52 -4.25 6.46
N SER A 48 -15.22 -4.57 6.40
CA SER A 48 -14.40 -4.51 5.18
C SER A 48 -14.98 -5.37 4.05
N SER A 49 -15.38 -6.61 4.36
CA SER A 49 -15.98 -7.54 3.38
C SER A 49 -17.31 -7.01 2.83
N SER A 50 -18.17 -6.48 3.70
CA SER A 50 -19.46 -5.91 3.30
C SER A 50 -19.28 -4.68 2.39
N TYR A 51 -18.31 -3.81 2.74
CA TYR A 51 -17.96 -2.67 1.93
C TYR A 51 -17.49 -3.08 0.51
N LEU A 52 -16.56 -4.02 0.40
CA LEU A 52 -16.05 -4.47 -0.90
C LEU A 52 -17.12 -5.14 -1.77
N GLN A 53 -18.04 -5.89 -1.17
CA GLN A 53 -19.18 -6.46 -1.89
C GLN A 53 -20.09 -5.36 -2.47
N ASN A 54 -20.34 -4.29 -1.71
CA ASN A 54 -21.09 -3.13 -2.20
C ASN A 54 -20.35 -2.33 -3.29
N ALA A 55 -19.01 -2.40 -3.30
CA ALA A 55 -18.16 -1.81 -4.34
C ALA A 55 -18.04 -2.68 -5.61
N GLY A 56 -18.70 -3.85 -5.64
CA GLY A 56 -18.75 -4.72 -6.82
C GLY A 56 -17.71 -5.84 -6.85
N PHE A 57 -17.03 -6.11 -5.74
CA PHE A 57 -16.09 -7.22 -5.63
C PHE A 57 -16.75 -8.51 -5.16
N THR A 58 -16.23 -9.64 -5.63
CA THR A 58 -16.48 -10.94 -5.01
C THR A 58 -15.37 -11.22 -4.00
N VAL A 59 -15.67 -11.10 -2.70
CA VAL A 59 -14.72 -11.42 -1.63
C VAL A 59 -14.52 -12.93 -1.53
N ILE A 60 -13.26 -13.37 -1.61
CA ILE A 60 -12.90 -14.80 -1.61
C ILE A 60 -12.67 -15.37 -0.21
N ASN A 61 -12.47 -14.53 0.80
CA ASN A 61 -12.37 -14.96 2.19
C ASN A 61 -13.67 -15.64 2.67
N LYS A 62 -13.52 -16.70 3.46
CA LYS A 62 -14.54 -17.28 4.34
C LYS A 62 -14.44 -16.67 5.75
N LYS A 63 -13.21 -16.39 6.19
CA LYS A 63 -12.85 -15.84 7.51
C LYS A 63 -11.77 -14.78 7.34
N ALA A 64 -11.51 -13.99 8.39
CA ALA A 64 -10.41 -13.04 8.42
C ALA A 64 -9.08 -13.76 8.15
N CYS A 65 -8.32 -13.24 7.18
CA CYS A 65 -6.95 -13.65 6.91
C CYS A 65 -6.02 -12.59 7.50
N THR A 66 -4.92 -13.03 8.07
CA THR A 66 -3.87 -12.16 8.60
C THR A 66 -2.56 -12.52 7.92
N TYR A 67 -1.72 -11.53 7.59
CA TYR A 67 -0.35 -11.88 7.20
C TYR A 67 0.34 -12.48 8.43
N GLY A 68 1.04 -13.60 8.23
CA GLY A 68 1.46 -14.51 9.31
C GLY A 68 0.64 -15.82 9.37
N ASP A 69 -0.50 -15.90 8.68
CA ASP A 69 -1.21 -17.17 8.48
C ASP A 69 -0.32 -18.18 7.72
N SER A 70 -0.33 -19.44 8.16
CA SER A 70 0.32 -20.54 7.44
C SER A 70 -0.36 -20.83 6.09
N PRO A 71 0.31 -21.48 5.13
CA PRO A 71 -0.32 -21.92 3.88
C PRO A 71 -1.59 -22.76 4.08
N GLU A 72 -1.62 -23.60 5.12
CA GLU A 72 -2.77 -24.39 5.53
C GLU A 72 -3.91 -23.49 6.04
N ASP A 73 -3.60 -22.50 6.88
CA ASP A 73 -4.60 -21.55 7.40
C ASP A 73 -5.23 -20.73 6.27
N ILE A 74 -4.40 -20.23 5.33
CA ILE A 74 -4.86 -19.53 4.14
C ILE A 74 -5.88 -20.39 3.39
N HIS A 75 -5.55 -21.65 3.10
CA HIS A 75 -6.44 -22.56 2.37
C HIS A 75 -7.78 -22.77 3.08
N ASN A 76 -7.76 -22.92 4.41
CA ASN A 76 -8.98 -23.10 5.21
C ASN A 76 -9.83 -21.83 5.28
N LYS A 77 -9.19 -20.65 5.22
CA LYS A 77 -9.83 -19.34 5.34
C LYS A 77 -10.35 -18.78 4.01
N ILE A 78 -10.04 -19.38 2.86
CA ILE A 78 -10.53 -18.92 1.54
C ILE A 78 -11.52 -19.90 0.90
N LYS A 79 -12.37 -19.38 0.01
CA LYS A 79 -13.28 -20.19 -0.81
C LYS A 79 -12.49 -21.06 -1.78
N PRO A 80 -12.96 -22.28 -2.11
CA PRO A 80 -12.37 -23.05 -3.19
C PRO A 80 -12.50 -22.25 -4.49
N LEU A 81 -11.40 -22.10 -5.20
CA LEU A 81 -11.33 -21.35 -6.45
C LEU A 81 -11.22 -22.39 -7.58
N GLY A 82 -12.09 -22.29 -8.58
CA GLY A 82 -12.01 -23.17 -9.75
C GLY A 82 -10.77 -22.85 -10.59
N GLN A 83 -10.16 -23.87 -11.21
CA GLN A 83 -9.01 -23.69 -12.11
C GLN A 83 -9.35 -22.91 -13.40
N LYS A 84 -10.64 -22.73 -13.70
CA LYS A 84 -11.11 -21.89 -14.79
C LYS A 84 -11.40 -20.51 -14.26
N GLU A 85 -10.39 -19.64 -14.29
CA GLU A 85 -10.51 -18.25 -14.74
C GLU A 85 -9.24 -17.48 -14.40
N THR A 86 -8.74 -16.74 -15.39
CA THR A 86 -7.64 -15.77 -15.33
C THR A 86 -8.04 -14.53 -14.51
N ASN A 87 -8.72 -14.73 -13.38
CA ASN A 87 -9.27 -13.64 -12.59
C ASN A 87 -8.16 -12.91 -11.85
N GLU A 88 -7.90 -11.69 -12.30
CA GLU A 88 -7.05 -10.74 -11.60
C GLU A 88 -7.63 -10.50 -10.19
N LEU A 89 -6.84 -10.84 -9.17
CA LEU A 89 -7.21 -10.65 -7.77
C LEU A 89 -6.67 -9.31 -7.26
N THR A 90 -7.50 -8.59 -6.50
CA THR A 90 -7.05 -7.42 -5.75
C THR A 90 -7.01 -7.78 -4.26
N ALA A 91 -5.85 -7.64 -3.63
CA ALA A 91 -5.74 -7.74 -2.18
C ALA A 91 -6.03 -6.38 -1.53
N PHE A 92 -6.85 -6.35 -0.50
CA PHE A 92 -7.09 -5.18 0.34
C PHE A 92 -6.51 -5.48 1.71
N PHE A 93 -5.50 -4.70 2.09
CA PHE A 93 -4.88 -4.78 3.39
C PHE A 93 -5.48 -3.69 4.30
N TYR A 94 -6.10 -4.10 5.40
CA TYR A 94 -6.72 -3.22 6.39
C TYR A 94 -5.88 -3.21 7.67
N CYS A 95 -5.42 -2.02 8.06
CA CYS A 95 -4.65 -1.78 9.27
C CYS A 95 -4.77 -0.30 9.66
N HIS A 96 -4.67 0.02 10.95
CA HIS A 96 -4.28 1.36 11.36
C HIS A 96 -2.79 1.56 11.15
N GLY A 97 -2.34 2.78 11.40
CA GLY A 97 -0.94 3.12 11.32
C GLY A 97 -0.60 3.96 10.10
N VAL A 98 0.68 4.30 10.04
CA VAL A 98 1.30 5.21 9.07
C VAL A 98 2.66 4.66 8.70
N VAL A 99 3.39 5.34 7.81
CA VAL A 99 4.79 4.99 7.54
C VAL A 99 5.60 4.81 8.84
N GLY A 100 6.25 3.66 9.00
CA GLY A 100 6.97 3.29 10.23
C GLY A 100 6.15 2.49 11.25
N TRP A 101 4.84 2.33 11.05
CA TRP A 101 3.96 1.56 11.94
C TRP A 101 2.71 1.02 11.22
N PHE A 102 2.82 0.67 9.93
CA PHE A 102 1.69 0.18 9.14
C PHE A 102 1.70 -1.35 8.97
N PHE A 103 2.88 -1.94 8.82
CA PHE A 103 3.09 -3.38 8.80
C PHE A 103 3.77 -3.92 10.07
N GLY A 104 4.41 -3.07 10.87
CA GLY A 104 5.15 -3.50 12.06
C GLY A 104 4.26 -3.75 13.28
N GLN A 105 4.74 -4.58 14.20
CA GLN A 105 4.13 -4.77 15.53
C GLN A 105 4.24 -3.55 16.44
N GLU A 106 5.22 -2.70 16.19
CA GLU A 106 5.51 -1.48 16.92
C GLU A 106 5.95 -0.38 15.95
N GLY A 107 5.98 0.87 16.43
CA GLY A 107 6.53 1.98 15.66
C GLY A 107 8.05 1.90 15.60
N SER A 108 8.58 1.55 14.42
CA SER A 108 9.95 1.82 14.00
C SER A 108 10.11 1.52 12.50
N HIS A 109 11.14 2.10 11.87
CA HIS A 109 11.40 1.81 10.45
C HIS A 109 11.85 0.36 10.22
N GLU A 110 12.53 -0.26 11.19
CA GLU A 110 12.92 -1.68 11.15
C GLU A 110 11.70 -2.59 11.26
N ALA A 111 10.80 -2.34 12.22
CA ALA A 111 9.58 -3.12 12.40
C ALA A 111 8.65 -3.01 11.18
N GLU A 112 8.53 -1.80 10.60
CA GLU A 112 7.81 -1.58 9.34
C GLU A 112 8.39 -2.41 8.20
N MET A 113 9.73 -2.44 8.07
CA MET A 113 10.40 -3.21 7.03
C MET A 113 10.22 -4.71 7.22
N GLU A 114 10.40 -5.23 8.43
CA GLU A 114 10.18 -6.64 8.76
C GLU A 114 8.74 -7.06 8.44
N GLY A 115 7.75 -6.29 8.90
CA GLY A 115 6.35 -6.54 8.61
C GLY A 115 6.02 -6.47 7.11
N ALA A 116 6.59 -5.53 6.37
CA ALA A 116 6.39 -5.42 4.93
C ALA A 116 6.95 -6.65 4.18
N ILE A 117 8.11 -7.17 4.61
CA ILE A 117 8.71 -8.40 4.08
C ILE A 117 7.81 -9.61 4.38
N GLU A 118 7.29 -9.73 5.60
CA GLU A 118 6.36 -10.80 5.97
C GLU A 118 5.07 -10.74 5.15
N PHE A 119 4.51 -9.55 4.96
CA PHE A 119 3.35 -9.35 4.10
C PHE A 119 3.65 -9.75 2.65
N ALA A 120 4.82 -9.38 2.12
CA ALA A 120 5.23 -9.78 0.77
C ALA A 120 5.36 -11.31 0.63
N ARG A 121 5.97 -11.99 1.62
CA ARG A 121 6.01 -13.46 1.68
C ARG A 121 4.62 -14.08 1.74
N TYR A 122 3.73 -13.52 2.56
CA TYR A 122 2.34 -13.95 2.64
C TYR A 122 1.63 -13.89 1.28
N ILE A 123 1.77 -12.80 0.54
CA ILE A 123 1.20 -12.67 -0.80
C ILE A 123 1.75 -13.76 -1.73
N ARG A 124 3.06 -14.01 -1.73
CA ARG A 124 3.65 -15.04 -2.59
C ARG A 124 3.22 -16.46 -2.21
N ALA A 125 3.15 -16.78 -0.93
CA ALA A 125 2.64 -18.05 -0.43
C ALA A 125 1.17 -18.25 -0.83
N PHE A 126 0.35 -17.19 -0.74
CA PHE A 126 -1.02 -17.20 -1.22
C PHE A 126 -1.08 -17.49 -2.73
N GLU A 127 -0.31 -16.78 -3.56
CA GLU A 127 -0.30 -16.96 -5.02
C GLU A 127 0.10 -18.38 -5.41
N GLN A 128 1.16 -18.90 -4.82
CA GLN A 128 1.66 -20.25 -5.07
C GLN A 128 0.65 -21.31 -4.65
N ARG A 129 0.03 -21.17 -3.47
CA ARG A 129 -0.91 -22.15 -2.94
C ARG A 129 -2.22 -22.20 -3.71
N THR A 130 -2.67 -21.05 -4.22
CA THR A 130 -3.97 -20.92 -4.89
C THR A 130 -3.89 -20.96 -6.42
N GLY A 131 -2.69 -20.73 -6.98
CA GLY A 131 -2.49 -20.50 -8.41
C GLY A 131 -3.06 -19.16 -8.90
N MET A 132 -3.57 -18.31 -8.00
CA MET A 132 -4.08 -16.99 -8.37
C MET A 132 -2.96 -15.96 -8.41
N ASN A 133 -3.08 -14.98 -9.32
CA ASN A 133 -2.19 -13.82 -9.36
C ASN A 133 -2.85 -12.62 -8.68
N VAL A 134 -2.25 -12.14 -7.59
CA VAL A 134 -2.57 -10.86 -6.96
C VAL A 134 -1.95 -9.76 -7.82
N LYS A 135 -2.77 -9.07 -8.61
CA LYS A 135 -2.29 -8.03 -9.52
C LYS A 135 -2.20 -6.66 -8.84
N ASN A 136 -3.16 -6.38 -7.97
CA ASN A 136 -3.27 -5.11 -7.28
C ASN A 136 -3.32 -5.34 -5.77
N ILE A 137 -2.71 -4.43 -5.00
CA ILE A 137 -2.79 -4.41 -3.54
C ILE A 137 -3.20 -3.01 -3.13
N VAL A 138 -4.24 -2.89 -2.30
CA VAL A 138 -4.75 -1.62 -1.78
C VAL A 138 -4.43 -1.56 -0.29
N LEU A 139 -3.66 -0.56 0.12
CA LEU A 139 -3.27 -0.33 1.51
C LEU A 139 -4.29 0.61 2.17
N SER A 140 -5.30 0.02 2.80
CA SER A 140 -6.36 0.75 3.49
C SER A 140 -5.94 1.07 4.91
N GLY A 141 -5.37 2.26 5.08
CA GLY A 141 -5.01 2.84 6.36
C GLY A 141 -4.69 4.32 6.22
N CYS A 142 -4.03 4.89 7.23
CA CYS A 142 -3.72 6.31 7.26
C CYS A 142 -2.40 6.60 6.54
N TYR A 143 -2.40 7.56 5.62
CA TYR A 143 -1.16 8.14 5.06
C TYR A 143 -0.23 7.12 4.40
N THR A 144 -0.76 6.03 3.85
CA THR A 144 0.02 4.90 3.31
C THR A 144 0.86 5.24 2.07
N ALA A 145 0.60 6.39 1.43
CA ALA A 145 1.42 6.95 0.34
C ALA A 145 2.27 8.17 0.75
N VAL A 146 2.23 8.60 2.02
CA VAL A 146 2.99 9.76 2.48
C VAL A 146 4.47 9.40 2.64
N GLU A 147 5.33 10.29 2.18
CA GLU A 147 6.78 10.18 2.24
C GLU A 147 7.32 11.36 3.07
N LEU A 148 8.46 11.16 3.71
CA LEU A 148 9.14 12.22 4.47
C LEU A 148 10.41 12.62 3.73
N PHE A 149 10.66 13.91 3.63
CA PHE A 149 11.96 14.45 3.25
C PHE A 149 12.31 15.65 4.13
N ASN A 150 13.41 15.53 4.87
CA ASN A 150 14.02 16.63 5.57
C ASN A 150 15.31 17.01 4.82
N ARG A 151 15.26 18.15 4.13
CA ARG A 151 16.38 18.65 3.34
C ARG A 151 17.55 19.11 4.20
N GLU A 152 17.29 19.70 5.36
CA GLU A 152 18.35 20.21 6.26
C GLU A 152 19.18 19.06 6.84
N GLU A 153 18.51 17.96 7.19
CA GLU A 153 19.13 16.77 7.77
C GLU A 153 19.53 15.71 6.71
N GLY A 154 19.15 15.92 5.44
CA GLY A 154 19.35 14.94 4.37
C GLY A 154 18.58 13.63 4.56
N LEU A 155 17.58 13.61 5.45
CA LEU A 155 16.79 12.44 5.81
C LEU A 155 15.61 12.27 4.84
N TYR A 156 15.37 11.07 4.32
CA TYR A 156 14.12 10.76 3.62
C TYR A 156 13.60 9.38 4.00
N ILE A 157 12.30 9.16 3.81
CA ILE A 157 11.61 7.93 4.18
C ILE A 157 10.60 7.58 3.09
N ASN A 158 10.66 6.34 2.62
CA ASN A 158 9.71 5.83 1.65
C ASN A 158 8.37 5.49 2.33
N SER A 159 7.29 5.71 1.61
CA SER A 159 5.94 5.33 2.04
C SER A 159 5.79 3.81 2.10
N SER A 160 4.91 3.30 2.97
CA SER A 160 4.56 1.88 3.05
C SER A 160 4.15 1.31 1.68
N ALA A 161 3.43 2.09 0.86
CA ALA A 161 3.07 1.71 -0.50
C ALA A 161 4.28 1.56 -1.42
N ARG A 162 5.26 2.48 -1.35
CA ARG A 162 6.46 2.38 -2.16
C ARG A 162 7.31 1.19 -1.73
N LEU A 163 7.53 0.98 -0.43
CA LEU A 163 8.27 -0.16 0.11
C LEU A 163 7.73 -1.48 -0.43
N LEU A 164 6.41 -1.68 -0.31
CA LEU A 164 5.77 -2.90 -0.79
C LEU A 164 5.89 -3.06 -2.31
N SER A 165 5.87 -1.95 -3.07
CA SER A 165 6.03 -2.00 -4.53
C SER A 165 7.44 -2.40 -4.98
N MET A 166 8.46 -2.23 -4.13
CA MET A 166 9.81 -2.72 -4.36
C MET A 166 9.94 -4.21 -4.03
N LEU A 167 9.30 -4.65 -2.93
CA LEU A 167 9.27 -6.05 -2.50
C LEU A 167 8.44 -6.95 -3.43
N LEU A 168 7.40 -6.39 -4.06
CA LEU A 168 6.50 -7.11 -4.97
C LEU A 168 6.48 -6.46 -6.37
N PRO A 169 7.56 -6.62 -7.15
CA PRO A 169 7.63 -6.05 -8.50
C PRO A 169 6.52 -6.57 -9.42
N ALA A 170 6.17 -5.77 -10.42
CA ALA A 170 5.07 -5.93 -11.37
C ALA A 170 3.64 -5.86 -10.79
N LYS A 171 3.47 -5.66 -9.48
CA LYS A 171 2.16 -5.44 -8.84
C LYS A 171 1.86 -3.95 -8.73
N ASN A 172 0.59 -3.57 -8.89
CA ASN A 172 0.15 -2.20 -8.61
C ASN A 172 -0.17 -2.08 -7.12
N ILE A 173 0.54 -1.21 -6.40
CA ILE A 173 0.29 -0.92 -4.99
C ILE A 173 -0.41 0.43 -4.88
N VAL A 174 -1.60 0.46 -4.32
CA VAL A 174 -2.40 1.68 -4.13
C VAL A 174 -2.27 2.13 -2.67
N GLY A 175 -1.72 3.31 -2.46
CA GLY A 175 -1.69 3.99 -1.17
C GLY A 175 -2.47 5.31 -1.20
N PHE A 176 -2.66 5.93 -0.04
CA PHE A 176 -3.48 7.15 0.12
C PHE A 176 -2.71 8.25 0.86
N LEU A 177 -2.99 9.50 0.48
CA LEU A 177 -2.40 10.70 1.10
C LEU A 177 -3.10 11.14 2.39
N GLY A 178 -4.26 10.55 2.71
CA GLY A 178 -5.05 10.87 3.90
C GLY A 178 -5.45 9.61 4.66
N HIS A 179 -6.40 9.76 5.59
CA HIS A 179 -6.99 8.62 6.30
C HIS A 179 -7.94 7.88 5.36
N HIS A 180 -7.61 6.66 4.96
CA HIS A 180 -8.50 5.83 4.16
C HIS A 180 -9.21 4.77 5.02
N ALA A 181 -10.46 5.04 5.36
CA ALA A 181 -11.37 4.10 5.99
C ALA A 181 -12.65 3.99 5.15
N ASP A 182 -13.08 2.76 4.85
CA ASP A 182 -14.37 2.46 4.19
C ASP A 182 -14.70 3.34 2.96
N ALA A 183 -13.79 3.43 1.98
CA ALA A 183 -13.90 4.22 0.73
C ALA A 183 -13.74 5.73 0.84
N LYS A 184 -13.65 6.28 2.05
CA LYS A 184 -13.52 7.72 2.25
C LYS A 184 -12.09 8.03 2.58
N VAL A 185 -11.55 9.03 1.91
CA VAL A 185 -10.27 9.62 2.28
C VAL A 185 -10.58 10.95 2.97
N THR A 186 -10.18 11.07 4.23
CA THR A 186 -10.31 12.28 5.05
C THR A 186 -8.94 12.82 5.44
N HIS A 187 -8.87 14.02 6.03
CA HIS A 187 -7.62 14.67 6.41
C HIS A 187 -6.68 14.88 5.21
N VAL A 188 -7.24 15.37 4.10
CA VAL A 188 -6.51 15.77 2.90
C VAL A 188 -6.67 17.28 2.74
N TYR A 189 -5.61 17.98 2.36
CA TYR A 189 -5.57 19.43 2.31
C TYR A 189 -5.08 19.94 0.95
N LYS A 190 -5.42 21.18 0.60
CA LYS A 190 -4.84 21.89 -0.55
C LYS A 190 -4.29 23.23 -0.08
N LYS A 191 -3.24 23.70 -0.72
CA LYS A 191 -2.72 25.05 -0.46
C LYS A 191 -3.77 26.09 -0.79
N ASN A 192 -3.93 27.07 0.09
CA ASN A 192 -4.85 28.16 -0.10
C ASN A 192 -4.20 29.26 -0.95
N ASP A 193 -4.64 29.39 -2.20
CA ASP A 193 -4.16 30.43 -3.10
C ASP A 193 -4.68 31.84 -2.76
N SER A 194 -5.52 31.98 -1.72
CA SER A 194 -6.05 33.28 -1.33
C SER A 194 -4.96 34.15 -0.67
N LYS A 195 -4.61 35.26 -1.32
CA LYS A 195 -3.59 36.23 -0.85
C LYS A 195 -4.02 37.07 0.38
N LYS A 196 -4.97 36.60 1.18
CA LYS A 196 -5.43 37.34 2.36
C LYS A 196 -4.50 37.03 3.54
N LYS A 197 -4.02 38.07 4.21
CA LYS A 197 -3.04 37.98 5.31
C LYS A 197 -3.46 37.11 6.51
N ASP A 198 -4.75 36.75 6.59
CA ASP A 198 -5.33 36.01 7.72
C ASP A 198 -5.97 34.67 7.29
N ALA A 199 -5.75 34.21 6.06
CA ALA A 199 -6.30 32.93 5.60
C ALA A 199 -5.38 31.78 6.00
N GLU A 200 -5.95 30.66 6.47
CA GLU A 200 -5.19 29.42 6.71
C GLU A 200 -4.42 29.04 5.45
N GLU A 201 -3.14 28.71 5.59
CA GLU A 201 -2.25 28.38 4.47
C GLU A 201 -2.73 27.14 3.69
N TYR A 202 -3.47 26.25 4.36
CA TYR A 202 -4.03 25.03 3.80
C TYR A 202 -5.51 24.90 4.17
N VAL A 203 -6.32 24.34 3.27
CA VAL A 203 -7.75 24.09 3.48
C VAL A 203 -8.05 22.60 3.29
N GLU A 204 -8.80 22.01 4.23
CA GLU A 204 -9.22 20.60 4.13
C GLU A 204 -10.17 20.39 2.94
N VAL A 205 -9.95 19.31 2.20
CA VAL A 205 -10.76 18.85 1.08
C VAL A 205 -11.22 17.42 1.30
N LYS A 206 -12.32 17.04 0.64
CA LYS A 206 -12.90 15.70 0.72
C LYS A 206 -12.90 15.01 -0.65
N PRO A 207 -11.72 14.59 -1.14
CA PRO A 207 -11.60 13.90 -2.42
C PRO A 207 -12.22 12.50 -2.36
N ASN A 208 -12.62 11.98 -3.51
CA ASN A 208 -12.91 10.54 -3.63
C ASN A 208 -11.61 9.74 -3.46
N ALA A 209 -11.72 8.45 -3.12
CA ALA A 209 -10.54 7.60 -2.88
C ALA A 209 -9.53 7.58 -4.04
N TYR A 210 -9.99 7.50 -5.30
CA TYR A 210 -9.13 7.52 -6.48
C TYR A 210 -8.55 8.90 -6.82
N GLU A 211 -9.04 9.97 -6.19
CA GLU A 211 -8.51 11.33 -6.35
C GLU A 211 -7.35 11.60 -5.39
N ALA A 212 -7.35 10.95 -4.23
CA ALA A 212 -6.30 11.04 -3.20
C ALA A 212 -5.37 9.82 -3.13
N SER A 213 -5.47 8.91 -4.10
CA SER A 213 -4.60 7.73 -4.18
C SER A 213 -3.37 7.97 -5.04
N VAL A 214 -2.28 7.31 -4.68
CA VAL A 214 -1.06 7.16 -5.50
C VAL A 214 -0.91 5.69 -5.84
N VAL A 215 -0.58 5.38 -7.09
CA VAL A 215 -0.28 4.02 -7.52
C VAL A 215 1.22 3.87 -7.72
N PHE A 216 1.82 2.93 -7.00
CA PHE A 216 3.21 2.57 -7.11
C PHE A 216 3.37 1.23 -7.84
N ARG A 217 4.44 1.12 -8.62
CA ARG A 217 4.88 -0.13 -9.24
C ARG A 217 6.40 -0.10 -9.40
N ASP A 218 7.05 -1.21 -9.04
CA ASP A 218 8.50 -1.37 -9.14
C ASP A 218 9.27 -0.22 -8.43
N GLY A 219 8.78 0.21 -7.27
CA GLY A 219 9.38 1.31 -6.49
C GLY A 219 9.13 2.72 -7.03
N ASN A 220 8.33 2.90 -8.08
CA ASN A 220 8.07 4.20 -8.71
C ASN A 220 6.58 4.55 -8.67
N ALA A 221 6.27 5.84 -8.51
CA ALA A 221 4.89 6.31 -8.66
C ALA A 221 4.50 6.36 -10.15
N ILE A 222 3.51 5.56 -10.54
CA ILE A 222 3.02 5.49 -11.94
C ILE A 222 1.70 6.24 -12.14
N GLU A 223 1.01 6.59 -11.05
CA GLU A 223 -0.15 7.48 -11.05
C GLU A 223 -0.18 8.28 -9.76
N LYS A 224 -0.49 9.58 -9.86
CA LYS A 224 -0.57 10.51 -8.74
C LYS A 224 -1.84 11.38 -8.84
N PRO A 225 -2.28 12.02 -7.75
CA PRO A 225 -3.31 13.06 -7.81
C PRO A 225 -2.96 14.14 -8.84
N GLN A 226 -3.99 14.64 -9.53
CA GLN A 226 -3.82 15.71 -10.51
C GLN A 226 -3.58 17.06 -9.84
N GLU A 227 -4.17 17.23 -8.66
CA GLU A 227 -3.98 18.40 -7.82
C GLU A 227 -2.91 18.11 -6.77
N GLU A 228 -2.21 19.15 -6.34
CA GLU A 228 -1.27 19.06 -5.24
C GLU A 228 -2.06 18.95 -3.92
N LEU A 229 -2.14 17.73 -3.39
CA LEU A 229 -2.91 17.37 -2.20
C LEU A 229 -1.97 17.04 -1.06
N TYR A 230 -2.17 17.58 0.14
CA TYR A 230 -1.30 17.37 1.29
C TYR A 230 -1.99 16.56 2.38
N CYS A 231 -1.22 15.93 3.27
CA CYS A 231 -1.73 15.33 4.50
C CYS A 231 -1.95 16.41 5.58
N ASP A 232 -2.54 16.04 6.72
CA ASP A 232 -2.62 16.93 7.90
C ASP A 232 -1.22 17.15 8.48
N HIS A 233 -0.44 18.07 7.91
CA HIS A 233 0.94 18.34 8.33
C HIS A 233 1.11 18.58 9.84
N LYS A 234 0.09 19.09 10.54
CA LYS A 234 0.17 19.38 11.96
C LYS A 234 0.12 18.11 12.81
N TYR A 235 -0.72 17.16 12.43
CA TYR A 235 -0.88 15.90 13.15
C TYR A 235 0.00 14.78 12.57
N THR A 236 0.06 14.66 11.24
CA THR A 236 0.83 13.66 10.52
C THR A 236 2.32 13.77 10.81
N LYS A 237 2.89 14.99 10.93
CA LYS A 237 4.31 15.16 11.30
C LYS A 237 4.63 14.47 12.62
N LEU A 238 3.93 14.86 13.69
CA LEU A 238 4.15 14.31 15.03
C LEU A 238 3.90 12.81 15.06
N PHE A 239 2.83 12.35 14.41
CA PHE A 239 2.49 10.93 14.41
C PHE A 239 3.51 10.07 13.65
N VAL A 240 4.09 10.59 12.56
CA VAL A 240 5.16 9.93 11.80
C VAL A 240 6.49 9.98 12.57
N GLU A 241 6.85 11.14 13.15
CA GLU A 241 8.06 11.28 13.98
C GLU A 241 8.02 10.34 15.19
N ASP A 242 6.91 10.30 15.92
CA ASP A 242 6.68 9.40 17.04
C ASP A 242 6.77 7.94 16.59
N SER A 243 6.11 7.58 15.48
CA SER A 243 6.11 6.20 14.96
C SER A 243 7.51 5.75 14.53
N LEU A 244 8.34 6.65 14.02
CA LEU A 244 9.69 6.33 13.58
C LEU A 244 10.75 6.50 14.68
N LYS A 245 10.32 6.89 15.90
CA LYS A 245 11.21 7.24 17.02
C LYS A 245 12.24 8.32 16.63
N LEU A 246 11.85 9.23 15.73
CA LEU A 246 12.66 10.38 15.36
C LEU A 246 12.58 11.41 16.49
N GLY A 247 13.72 12.00 16.85
CA GLY A 247 13.70 13.21 17.67
C GLY A 247 12.97 14.35 16.93
N PRO A 248 12.64 15.47 17.61
CA PRO A 248 12.01 16.61 16.95
C PRO A 248 12.94 17.11 15.84
N THR A 249 12.52 16.96 14.59
CA THR A 249 13.27 17.50 13.44
C THR A 249 13.08 19.02 13.38
N SER A 250 14.06 19.75 12.82
CA SER A 250 13.95 21.20 12.54
C SER A 250 12.79 21.49 11.56
N GLN A 251 12.71 22.66 10.94
CA GLN A 251 11.67 22.93 9.94
C GLN A 251 11.80 21.93 8.78
N ALA A 252 11.16 20.77 8.91
CA ALA A 252 11.04 19.80 7.84
C ALA A 252 10.38 20.56 6.69
N ASP A 253 11.18 20.85 5.66
CA ASP A 253 10.74 21.44 4.40
C ASP A 253 9.78 20.45 3.73
N ILE A 254 8.54 20.44 4.23
CA ILE A 254 7.34 19.91 3.59
C ILE A 254 7.33 18.36 3.53
N PHE A 255 6.53 17.73 4.40
CA PHE A 255 6.05 16.35 4.20
C PHE A 255 5.29 16.27 2.87
N LYS A 256 6.02 16.02 1.79
CA LYS A 256 5.39 16.06 0.48
C LYS A 256 4.53 14.82 0.25
N PRO A 257 3.38 14.99 -0.40
CA PRO A 257 2.45 13.91 -0.71
C PRO A 257 3.00 12.99 -1.80
N ALA A 258 3.71 11.93 -1.39
CA ALA A 258 4.44 11.04 -2.29
C ALA A 258 5.45 11.80 -3.19
N LEU A 259 6.27 11.07 -3.94
CA LEU A 259 7.20 11.61 -4.95
C LEU A 259 8.55 12.13 -4.43
N VAL A 260 8.92 11.87 -3.17
CA VAL A 260 10.22 12.30 -2.63
C VAL A 260 11.35 11.76 -3.49
N LYS A 261 11.29 10.49 -3.88
CA LYS A 261 12.28 9.85 -4.75
C LYS A 261 12.38 10.52 -6.12
N GLU A 262 11.25 10.87 -6.72
CA GLU A 262 11.18 11.54 -8.01
C GLU A 262 11.76 12.96 -7.93
N GLU A 263 11.48 13.71 -6.86
CA GLU A 263 12.06 15.03 -6.65
C GLU A 263 13.57 15.01 -6.40
N LEU A 264 14.07 14.02 -5.65
CA LEU A 264 15.50 13.82 -5.42
C LEU A 264 16.25 13.63 -6.74
N LYS A 265 15.66 12.84 -7.66
CA LYS A 265 16.19 12.61 -9.02
C LYS A 265 16.14 13.87 -9.90
N GLU A 266 15.03 14.61 -9.88
CA GLU A 266 14.83 15.77 -10.75
C GLU A 266 15.69 16.99 -10.35
N ASN A 267 15.90 17.21 -9.05
CA ASN A 267 16.54 18.42 -8.54
C ASN A 267 18.05 18.33 -8.31
N LYS A 268 18.72 17.27 -8.79
CA LYS A 268 20.17 17.04 -8.59
C LYS A 268 20.60 17.00 -7.11
N TYR A 269 19.69 16.65 -6.21
CA TYR A 269 19.98 16.44 -4.78
C TYR A 269 20.53 15.04 -4.49
N GLU A 270 20.83 14.23 -5.51
CA GLU A 270 21.51 12.92 -5.34
C GLU A 270 22.76 13.04 -4.44
N ASN A 271 23.50 14.15 -4.53
CA ASN A 271 24.69 14.40 -3.70
C ASN A 271 24.39 14.81 -2.24
N TRP A 272 23.12 15.01 -1.87
CA TRP A 272 22.67 15.42 -0.53
C TRP A 272 22.09 14.25 0.25
N ILE A 273 21.77 13.16 -0.44
CA ILE A 273 21.47 11.88 0.20
C ILE A 273 22.81 11.29 0.59
N LEU A 274 23.09 11.24 1.89
CA LEU A 274 24.16 10.38 2.36
C LEU A 274 23.70 8.94 2.06
N GLU A 275 24.38 8.27 1.12
CA GLU A 275 24.23 6.82 0.86
C GLU A 275 24.83 6.02 2.02
N THR A 276 24.40 6.33 3.23
CA THR A 276 24.80 5.69 4.48
C THR A 276 23.59 4.99 5.07
N ASP A 277 23.83 3.94 5.85
CA ASP A 277 22.76 3.20 6.55
C ASP A 277 22.02 4.07 7.58
N GLU A 278 22.57 5.24 7.92
CA GLU A 278 21.92 6.25 8.76
C GLU A 278 20.76 6.95 8.02
N ASN A 279 20.71 6.89 6.69
CA ASN A 279 19.58 7.35 5.91
C ASN A 279 18.52 6.24 5.77
N ILE A 280 17.41 6.41 6.49
CA ILE A 280 16.32 5.42 6.54
C ILE A 280 15.83 5.03 5.15
N GLY A 281 15.59 6.00 4.25
CA GLY A 281 15.12 5.74 2.91
C GLY A 281 16.08 4.89 2.09
N TYR A 282 17.39 5.15 2.21
CA TYR A 282 18.41 4.36 1.52
C TYR A 282 18.51 2.93 2.08
N PHE A 283 18.53 2.79 3.40
CA PHE A 283 18.46 1.49 4.08
C PHE A 283 17.26 0.67 3.59
N GLN A 284 16.07 1.29 3.56
CA GLN A 284 14.84 0.66 3.08
C GLN A 284 14.98 0.15 1.64
N GLU A 285 15.60 0.92 0.75
CA GLU A 285 15.83 0.54 -0.65
C GLU A 285 16.78 -0.65 -0.79
N GLN A 286 17.88 -0.66 -0.03
CA GLN A 286 18.84 -1.76 -0.03
C GLN A 286 18.21 -3.07 0.47
N VAL A 287 17.51 -3.00 1.60
CA VAL A 287 16.82 -4.17 2.18
C VAL A 287 15.75 -4.67 1.21
N CYS A 288 14.95 -3.78 0.60
CA CYS A 288 13.99 -4.16 -0.43
C CYS A 288 14.64 -4.90 -1.60
N ALA A 289 15.77 -4.40 -2.11
CA ALA A 289 16.48 -5.01 -3.23
C ALA A 289 16.99 -6.42 -2.89
N GLU A 290 17.57 -6.60 -1.70
CA GLU A 290 18.04 -7.91 -1.23
C GLU A 290 16.86 -8.88 -1.06
N LYS A 291 15.83 -8.46 -0.33
CA LYS A 291 14.71 -9.33 0.07
C LYS A 291 13.75 -9.65 -1.07
N SER A 292 13.56 -8.74 -2.02
CA SER A 292 12.75 -9.01 -3.23
C SER A 292 13.32 -10.20 -4.02
N GLU A 293 14.64 -10.27 -4.18
CA GLU A 293 15.31 -11.39 -4.86
C GLU A 293 15.33 -12.68 -4.00
N GLU A 294 15.48 -12.56 -2.68
CA GLU A 294 15.36 -13.70 -1.75
C GLU A 294 13.97 -14.35 -1.85
N ILE A 295 12.91 -13.55 -1.68
CA ILE A 295 11.51 -13.99 -1.78
C ILE A 295 11.27 -14.63 -3.15
N LYS A 296 11.69 -13.99 -4.25
CA LYS A 296 11.53 -14.56 -5.59
C LYS A 296 12.19 -15.94 -5.73
N LYS A 297 13.39 -16.13 -5.17
CA LYS A 297 14.11 -17.42 -5.21
C LYS A 297 13.44 -18.49 -4.35
N GLU A 298 12.94 -18.12 -3.17
CA GLU A 298 12.21 -19.00 -2.25
C GLU A 298 11.04 -19.70 -2.97
N PHE A 299 10.16 -18.90 -3.59
CA PHE A 299 8.96 -19.41 -4.25
C PHE A 299 9.20 -20.01 -5.65
N SER A 300 10.34 -19.69 -6.30
CA SER A 300 10.75 -20.36 -7.55
C SER A 300 11.20 -21.81 -7.30
N LYS A 301 12.03 -22.05 -6.28
CA LYS A 301 12.57 -23.39 -5.95
C LYS A 301 11.49 -24.37 -5.49
N GLU A 302 10.51 -23.88 -4.75
CA GLU A 302 9.39 -24.73 -4.31
C GLU A 302 8.50 -25.17 -5.47
N THR A 303 8.30 -24.29 -6.46
CA THR A 303 7.58 -24.64 -7.70
C THR A 303 8.31 -25.74 -8.48
N GLU A 304 9.64 -25.68 -8.57
CA GLU A 304 10.45 -26.74 -9.18
C GLU A 304 10.36 -28.07 -8.42
N ARG A 305 10.40 -28.05 -7.08
CA ARG A 305 10.23 -29.25 -6.24
C ARG A 305 8.85 -29.90 -6.40
N ALA A 306 7.78 -29.10 -6.45
CA ALA A 306 6.42 -29.59 -6.66
C ALA A 306 6.24 -30.24 -8.06
N ASN A 307 6.86 -29.65 -9.09
CA ASN A 307 6.81 -30.21 -10.43
C ASN A 307 7.58 -31.54 -10.54
N LEU A 308 8.76 -31.64 -9.90
CA LEU A 308 9.54 -32.88 -9.87
C LEU A 308 8.82 -34.02 -9.15
N SER A 309 8.17 -33.75 -8.00
CA SER A 309 7.41 -34.78 -7.27
C SER A 309 6.14 -35.24 -8.00
N SER A 310 5.52 -34.36 -8.81
CA SER A 310 4.36 -34.72 -9.65
C SER A 310 4.73 -35.57 -10.87
N SER A 311 5.99 -35.50 -11.34
CA SER A 311 6.48 -36.26 -12.50
C SER A 311 6.95 -37.69 -12.18
N LEU A 312 6.97 -38.05 -10.89
CA LEU A 312 7.43 -39.35 -10.38
C LEU A 312 6.26 -40.27 -9.92
N ASN A 313 5.01 -39.82 -10.10
CA ASN A 313 3.78 -40.59 -9.87
C ASN A 313 3.01 -40.78 -11.17
#